data_AF-A0A8T5MYD8-F1
#
_entry.id   AF-A0A8T5MYD8-F1
#
_cell.length_a   1.000
_cell.length_b   1.000
_cell.length_c   1.000
_cell.angle_alpha   90.00
_cell.angle_beta   90.00
_cell.angle_gamma   90.00
#
_symmetry.space_group_name_H-M   'P 1'
#
loop_
_entity.id
_entity.type
_entity.pdbx_description
1 polymer ?
#
loop_
_entity_poly.entity_id
_entity_poly.type
_entity_poly.pdbx_seq_one_letter_code
_entity_poly.pdbx_strand_id
1 'polypeptide(L)'
;MGKIEKITKKIEKIHKGVGKIEEKIEEINKKCDLHKITKAEREKLKRKYVAKADALKGRIRRLERIRLGYEKKMKEKEKEGKLEEGKKKKEEKLKKKKEKKEKRKEQGKLKKEKKR
;
A
#
# COMPACT_ATOMS: atom_id res chain seq x y z
N MET A 1 -5.23 -10.48 -8.91
CA MET A 1 -4.25 -9.38 -8.77
C MET A 1 -4.90 -8.16 -8.14
N GLY A 2 -4.43 -7.78 -6.95
CA GLY A 2 -4.92 -6.62 -6.21
C GLY A 2 -4.55 -5.28 -6.87
N LYS A 3 -5.22 -4.18 -6.47
CA LYS A 3 -4.94 -2.84 -7.02
C LYS A 3 -3.48 -2.40 -6.78
N ILE A 4 -2.92 -2.73 -5.62
CA ILE A 4 -1.52 -2.44 -5.25
C ILE A 4 -0.55 -3.19 -6.16
N GLU A 5 -0.72 -4.51 -6.33
CA GLU A 5 0.12 -5.32 -7.22
C GLU A 5 0.10 -4.82 -8.67
N LYS A 6 -1.07 -4.41 -9.18
CA LYS A 6 -1.19 -3.82 -10.53
C LYS A 6 -0.37 -2.54 -10.65
N ILE A 7 -0.36 -1.70 -9.61
CA ILE A 7 0.44 -0.46 -9.58
C ILE A 7 1.93 -0.81 -9.51
N THR A 8 2.33 -1.74 -8.65
CA THR A 8 3.74 -2.19 -8.52
C THR A 8 4.27 -2.72 -9.85
N LYS A 9 3.52 -3.59 -10.53
CA LYS A 9 3.90 -4.09 -11.87
C LYS A 9 4.03 -2.98 -12.92
N LYS A 10 3.19 -1.94 -12.84
CA LYS A 10 3.31 -0.77 -13.73
C LYS A 10 4.57 0.03 -13.42
N ILE A 11 4.88 0.25 -12.14
CA ILE A 11 6.11 0.93 -11.71
C ILE A 11 7.35 0.18 -12.20
N GLU A 12 7.42 -1.14 -12.00
CA GLU A 12 8.52 -1.98 -12.49
C GLU A 12 8.73 -1.88 -14.01
N LYS A 13 7.64 -1.92 -14.79
CA LYS A 13 7.72 -1.73 -16.25
C LYS A 13 8.31 -0.37 -16.62
N ILE A 14 7.95 0.68 -15.88
CA ILE A 14 8.48 2.03 -16.13
C ILE A 14 9.96 2.10 -15.72
N HIS A 15 10.37 1.48 -14.60
CA HIS A 15 11.78 1.38 -14.21
C HIS A 15 12.63 0.70 -15.29
N LYS A 16 12.16 -0.40 -15.87
CA LYS A 16 12.83 -1.03 -17.03
C LYS A 16 12.95 -0.07 -18.21
N GLY A 17 11.94 0.76 -18.45
CA GLY A 17 11.99 1.80 -19.47
C GLY A 17 13.02 2.90 -19.19
N VAL A 18 13.24 3.25 -17.92
CA VAL A 18 14.30 4.18 -17.50
C VAL A 18 15.68 3.57 -17.72
N GLY A 19 15.89 2.31 -17.34
CA GLY A 19 17.17 1.62 -17.56
C GLY A 19 17.57 1.58 -19.04
N LYS A 20 16.62 1.29 -19.94
CA LYS A 20 16.86 1.35 -21.39
C LYS A 20 17.25 2.75 -21.92
N ILE A 21 16.86 3.81 -21.22
CA ILE A 21 17.27 5.17 -21.57
C ILE A 21 18.69 5.43 -21.09
N GLU A 22 19.04 4.94 -19.90
CA GLU A 22 20.40 5.03 -19.35
C GLU A 22 21.41 4.28 -20.24
N GLU A 23 21.07 3.07 -20.69
CA GLU A 23 21.85 2.32 -21.69
C GLU A 23 22.09 3.14 -22.97
N LYS A 24 21.05 3.81 -23.50
CA LYS A 24 21.20 4.68 -24.68
C LYS A 24 22.10 5.88 -24.44
N ILE A 25 22.09 6.45 -23.23
CA ILE A 25 22.99 7.55 -22.87
C ILE A 25 24.44 7.05 -22.84
N GLU A 26 24.69 5.84 -22.33
CA GLU A 26 26.02 5.23 -22.37
C GLU A 26 26.48 4.97 -23.82
N GLU A 27 25.61 4.45 -24.68
CA GLU A 27 25.93 4.28 -26.11
C GLU A 27 26.30 5.61 -26.79
N ILE A 28 25.60 6.70 -26.44
CA ILE A 28 25.91 8.04 -26.96
C ILE A 28 27.30 8.50 -26.46
N ASN A 29 27.63 8.26 -25.20
CA ASN A 29 28.95 8.60 -24.67
C ASN A 29 30.04 7.83 -25.41
N LYS A 30 29.89 6.50 -25.57
CA LYS A 30 30.82 5.66 -26.32
C LYS A 30 31.02 6.13 -27.76
N LYS A 31 29.94 6.57 -28.44
CA LYS A 31 30.04 7.14 -29.80
C LYS A 31 30.84 8.45 -29.83
N CYS A 32 30.72 9.28 -28.80
CA CYS A 32 31.49 10.51 -28.68
C CYS A 32 32.97 10.22 -28.44
N ASP A 33 33.28 9.22 -27.60
CA ASP A 33 34.66 8.82 -27.29
C ASP A 33 35.35 8.25 -28.53
N LEU A 34 34.59 7.57 -29.41
CA LEU A 34 35.05 7.10 -30.72
C LEU A 34 35.07 8.21 -31.80
N HIS A 35 34.86 9.48 -31.44
CA HIS A 35 34.77 10.62 -32.36
C HIS A 35 33.71 10.46 -33.49
N LYS A 36 32.74 9.56 -33.33
CA LYS A 36 31.65 9.35 -34.31
C LYS A 36 30.57 10.42 -34.25
N ILE A 37 30.52 11.17 -33.15
CA ILE A 37 29.66 12.34 -32.95
C ILE A 37 30.45 13.44 -32.29
N THR A 38 30.08 14.68 -32.55
CA THR A 38 30.69 15.85 -31.90
C THR A 38 30.24 15.98 -30.43
N LYS A 39 31.00 16.71 -29.62
CA LYS A 39 30.63 17.04 -28.24
C LYS A 39 29.28 17.76 -28.16
N ALA A 40 28.99 18.65 -29.11
CA ALA A 40 27.73 19.39 -29.18
C ALA A 40 26.54 18.46 -29.47
N GLU A 41 26.69 17.53 -30.41
CA GLU A 41 25.65 16.53 -30.71
C GLU A 41 25.42 15.57 -29.53
N ARG A 42 26.49 15.11 -28.88
CA ARG A 42 26.42 14.30 -27.65
C ARG A 42 25.55 14.99 -26.60
N GLU A 43 25.79 16.27 -26.35
CA GLU A 43 25.09 17.01 -25.32
C GLU A 43 23.61 17.22 -25.65
N LYS A 44 23.30 17.56 -26.91
CA LYS A 44 21.91 17.68 -27.39
C LYS A 44 21.15 16.36 -27.24
N LEU A 45 21.76 15.24 -27.64
CA LEU A 45 21.17 13.91 -27.51
C LEU A 45 21.01 13.51 -26.04
N LYS A 46 22.04 13.68 -25.22
CA LYS A 46 22.00 13.38 -23.79
C LYS A 46 20.86 14.14 -23.09
N ARG A 47 20.73 15.46 -23.32
CA ARG A 47 19.64 16.27 -22.75
C ARG A 47 18.26 15.73 -23.14
N LYS A 48 18.06 15.36 -24.41
CA LYS A 48 16.78 14.78 -24.89
C LYS A 48 16.44 13.47 -24.17
N TYR A 49 17.40 12.59 -23.93
CA TYR A 49 17.19 11.33 -23.24
C TYR A 49 17.01 11.51 -21.73
N VAL A 50 17.78 12.41 -21.10
CA VAL A 50 17.63 12.77 -19.68
C VAL A 50 16.22 13.30 -19.41
N ALA A 51 15.72 14.24 -20.22
CA ALA A 51 14.36 14.76 -20.07
C ALA A 51 13.28 13.66 -20.17
N LYS A 52 13.48 12.67 -21.05
CA LYS A 52 12.59 11.50 -21.14
C LYS A 52 12.66 10.62 -19.88
N ALA A 53 13.86 10.37 -19.36
CA ALA A 53 14.04 9.62 -18.13
C ALA A 53 13.38 10.33 -16.94
N ASP A 54 13.54 11.64 -16.82
CA ASP A 54 12.93 12.45 -15.76
C ASP A 54 11.41 12.46 -15.83
N ALA A 55 10.82 12.53 -17.03
CA ALA A 55 9.38 12.39 -17.21
C ALA A 55 8.87 11.02 -16.72
N LEU A 56 9.62 9.94 -16.96
CA LEU A 56 9.29 8.60 -16.47
C LEU A 56 9.47 8.48 -14.95
N LYS A 57 10.55 9.03 -14.39
CA LYS A 57 10.76 9.12 -12.93
C LYS A 57 9.62 9.88 -12.25
N GLY A 58 9.14 10.96 -12.88
CA GLY A 58 7.96 11.70 -12.43
C GLY A 58 6.68 10.85 -12.42
N ARG A 59 6.48 9.99 -13.41
CA ARG A 59 5.34 9.04 -13.43
C ARG A 59 5.45 7.98 -12.34
N ILE A 60 6.66 7.44 -12.11
CA ILE A 60 6.92 6.48 -11.02
C ILE A 60 6.51 7.08 -9.68
N ARG A 61 7.01 8.28 -9.35
CA ARG A 61 6.68 8.97 -8.09
C ARG A 61 5.17 9.15 -7.89
N ARG A 62 4.41 9.48 -8.96
CA ARG A 62 2.94 9.59 -8.87
C ARG A 62 2.29 8.25 -8.55
N LEU A 63 2.71 7.19 -9.23
CA LEU A 63 2.19 5.84 -9.00
C LEU A 63 2.53 5.34 -7.59
N GLU A 64 3.73 5.62 -7.08
CA GLU A 64 4.12 5.29 -5.71
C GLU A 64 3.25 6.01 -4.68
N ARG A 65 2.98 7.32 -4.86
CA ARG A 65 2.04 8.05 -3.99
C ARG A 65 0.66 7.40 -3.98
N ILE A 66 0.15 7.00 -5.15
CA ILE A 66 -1.13 6.31 -5.26
C ILE A 66 -1.08 4.96 -4.53
N ARG A 67 0.01 4.18 -4.71
CA ARG A 67 0.22 2.90 -4.02
C ARG A 67 0.18 3.07 -2.50
N LEU A 68 0.94 4.04 -1.97
CA LEU A 68 0.98 4.37 -0.55
C LEU A 68 -0.39 4.82 -0.03
N GLY A 69 -1.15 5.58 -0.83
CA GLY A 69 -2.52 5.96 -0.50
C GLY A 69 -3.44 4.75 -0.35
N TYR A 70 -3.33 3.75 -1.22
CA TYR A 70 -4.07 2.49 -1.09
C TYR A 70 -3.63 1.68 0.13
N GLU A 71 -2.32 1.57 0.38
CA GLU A 71 -1.79 0.89 1.57
C GLU A 71 -2.30 1.54 2.87
N LYS A 72 -2.33 2.87 2.94
CA LYS A 72 -2.87 3.60 4.10
C LYS A 72 -4.35 3.30 4.33
N LYS A 73 -5.18 3.36 3.28
CA LYS A 73 -6.61 3.03 3.36
C LYS A 73 -6.87 1.59 3.80
N MET A 74 -6.05 0.64 3.33
CA MET A 74 -6.16 -0.76 3.77
C MET A 74 -5.88 -0.90 5.27
N LYS A 75 -4.82 -0.24 5.78
CA LYS A 75 -4.49 -0.26 7.21
C LYS A 75 -5.55 0.43 8.08
N GLU A 76 -6.15 1.52 7.60
CA GLU A 76 -7.24 2.20 8.30
C GLU A 76 -8.47 1.29 8.43
N LYS A 77 -8.90 0.64 7.34
CA LYS A 77 -9.99 -0.34 7.38
C LYS A 77 -9.71 -1.52 8.31
N GLU A 78 -8.47 -2.01 8.35
CA GLU A 78 -8.09 -3.10 9.25
C GLU A 78 -8.19 -2.68 10.73
N LYS A 79 -7.83 -1.43 11.06
CA LYS A 79 -7.99 -0.88 12.42
C LYS A 79 -9.46 -0.72 12.80
N GLU A 80 -10.30 -0.21 11.90
CA GLU A 80 -11.74 -0.10 12.12
C GLU A 80 -12.37 -1.48 12.38
N GLY A 81 -12.02 -2.49 11.57
CA GLY A 81 -12.48 -3.86 11.78
C GLY A 81 -12.10 -4.44 13.14
N LYS A 82 -10.86 -4.21 13.60
CA LYS A 82 -10.39 -4.65 14.94
C LYS A 82 -11.14 -3.94 16.07
N LEU A 83 -11.44 -2.65 15.92
CA LEU A 83 -12.22 -1.89 16.90
C LEU A 83 -13.67 -2.39 16.98
N GLU A 84 -14.28 -2.69 15.83
CA GLU A 84 -15.65 -3.21 15.77
C GLU A 84 -15.75 -4.62 16.38
N GLU A 85 -14.77 -5.49 16.09
CA GLU A 85 -14.66 -6.81 16.71
C GLU A 85 -14.46 -6.72 18.23
N GLY A 86 -13.64 -5.76 18.69
CA GLY A 86 -13.44 -5.47 20.11
C GLY A 86 -14.72 -5.03 20.81
N LYS A 87 -15.54 -4.19 20.17
CA LYS A 87 -16.86 -3.77 20.69
C LYS A 87 -17.82 -4.96 20.79
N LYS A 88 -17.92 -5.78 19.74
CA LYS A 88 -18.78 -6.99 19.73
C LYS A 88 -18.41 -7.96 20.86
N LYS A 89 -17.11 -8.23 21.06
CA LYS A 89 -16.63 -9.08 22.17
C LYS A 89 -16.96 -8.51 23.56
N LYS A 90 -16.95 -7.18 23.72
CA LYS A 90 -17.28 -6.51 25.00
C LYS A 90 -18.78 -6.59 25.29
N GLU A 91 -19.63 -6.37 24.29
CA GLU A 91 -21.08 -6.53 24.41
C GLU A 91 -21.50 -7.96 24.73
N GLU A 92 -20.89 -8.95 24.06
CA GLU A 92 -21.19 -10.37 24.30
C GLU A 92 -20.84 -10.78 25.74
N LYS A 93 -19.70 -10.31 26.27
CA LYS A 93 -19.31 -10.51 27.68
C LYS A 93 -20.31 -9.89 28.65
N LEU A 94 -20.82 -8.69 28.36
CA LEU A 94 -21.82 -8.01 29.19
C LEU A 94 -23.15 -8.75 29.19
N LYS A 95 -23.63 -9.24 28.03
CA LYS A 95 -24.84 -10.06 27.92
C LYS A 95 -24.71 -11.35 28.74
N LYS A 96 -23.61 -12.11 28.56
CA LYS A 96 -23.31 -13.32 29.35
C LYS A 96 -23.27 -13.05 30.87
N LYS A 97 -22.78 -11.87 31.29
CA LYS A 97 -22.72 -11.50 32.71
C LYS A 97 -24.10 -11.15 33.29
N LYS A 98 -24.98 -10.50 32.50
CA LYS A 98 -26.37 -10.22 32.88
C LYS A 98 -27.19 -11.51 33.01
N GLU A 99 -27.12 -12.40 32.03
CA GLU A 99 -27.80 -13.71 32.08
C GLU A 99 -27.37 -14.54 33.30
N LYS A 100 -26.06 -14.59 33.60
CA LYS A 100 -25.57 -15.29 34.80
C LYS A 100 -26.11 -14.68 36.09
N LYS A 101 -26.26 -13.35 36.16
CA LYS A 101 -26.85 -12.67 37.33
C LYS A 101 -28.35 -12.98 37.46
N GLU A 102 -29.09 -13.00 36.36
CA GLU A 102 -30.52 -13.35 36.37
C GLU A 102 -30.74 -14.80 36.78
N LYS A 103 -30.02 -15.76 36.17
CA LYS A 103 -30.09 -17.17 36.57
C LYS A 103 -29.79 -17.40 38.05
N ARG A 104 -28.84 -16.65 38.62
CA ARG A 104 -28.54 -16.68 40.07
C ARG A 104 -29.67 -16.11 40.92
N LYS A 105 -30.31 -15.01 40.48
CA LYS A 105 -31.48 -14.45 41.18
C LYS A 105 -32.65 -15.43 41.16
N GLU A 106 -32.89 -16.06 40.02
CA GLU A 106 -33.96 -17.04 39.84
C GLU A 106 -33.75 -18.29 40.71
N GLN A 107 -32.53 -18.86 40.71
CA GLN A 107 -32.17 -19.93 41.65
C GLN A 107 -32.31 -19.52 43.12
N GLY A 108 -31.99 -18.27 43.46
CA GLY A 108 -32.16 -17.74 44.82
C GLY A 108 -33.63 -17.66 45.26
N LYS A 109 -34.54 -17.28 44.34
CA LYS A 109 -35.99 -17.28 44.57
C LYS A 109 -36.52 -18.72 44.76
N LEU A 110 -36.17 -19.63 43.85
CA LEU A 110 -36.53 -21.05 43.92
C LEU A 110 -36.10 -21.73 45.22
N LYS A 111 -34.89 -21.41 45.74
CA LYS A 111 -34.42 -21.94 47.02
C LYS A 111 -35.17 -21.39 48.24
N LYS A 112 -35.73 -20.18 48.15
CA LYS A 112 -36.54 -19.59 49.23
C LYS A 112 -37.95 -20.16 49.24
N GLU A 113 -38.55 -20.41 48.07
CA GLU A 113 -39.86 -21.07 47.97
C GLU A 113 -39.82 -22.51 48.47
N LYS A 114 -38.79 -23.30 48.13
CA LYS A 114 -38.66 -24.70 48.61
C LYS A 114 -38.39 -24.86 50.11
N LYS A 115 -38.15 -23.77 50.85
CA LYS A 115 -37.93 -23.77 52.31
C LYS A 115 -39.17 -23.37 53.11
N ARG A 116 -40.23 -22.90 52.44
CA ARG A 116 -41.58 -22.76 53.01
C ARG A 116 -42.33 -24.06 52.82
#